data_AF-A0A133VEI6-F1
#
_entry.id   AF-A0A133VEI6-F1
#
_cell.length_a   1.000
_cell.length_b   1.000
_cell.length_c   1.000
_cell.angle_alpha   90.00
_cell.angle_beta   90.00
_cell.angle_gamma   90.00
#
_symmetry.space_group_name_H-M   'P 1'
#
loop_
_entity.id
_entity.type
_entity.pdbx_description
1 polymer ?
#
loop_
_entity_poly.entity_id
_entity_poly.type
_entity_poly.pdbx_seq_one_letter_code
_entity_poly.pdbx_strand_id
1 'polypeptide(L)'
;MSEKKELEEIRESAEEIVESFAEIVKDLPIQEETYYEQEALNVLREDEKPASEKSLKEFRENFLKIMPSHDEEGNLKVEVAEWTK
;
A
#
# COMPACT_ATOMS: atom_id res chain seq x y z
N MET A 1 -9.23 29.16 -5.83
CA MET A 1 -8.23 29.66 -6.81
C MET A 1 -6.98 28.79 -6.78
N SER A 2 -6.39 28.52 -5.59
CA SER A 2 -5.21 27.63 -5.43
C SER A 2 -5.46 26.17 -5.84
N GLU A 3 -6.53 25.54 -5.35
CA GLU A 3 -6.82 24.12 -5.60
C GLU A 3 -7.02 23.77 -7.10
N LYS A 4 -7.64 24.67 -7.86
CA LYS A 4 -7.81 24.47 -9.32
C LYS A 4 -6.48 24.51 -10.07
N LYS A 5 -5.53 25.32 -9.60
CA LYS A 5 -4.18 25.41 -10.20
C LYS A 5 -3.39 24.15 -9.88
N GLU A 6 -3.48 23.67 -8.65
CA GLU A 6 -2.83 22.44 -8.20
C GLU A 6 -3.35 21.19 -8.93
N LEU A 7 -4.68 21.09 -9.12
CA LEU A 7 -5.28 20.02 -9.92
C LEU A 7 -4.82 20.04 -11.38
N GLU A 8 -4.67 21.23 -11.96
CA GLU A 8 -4.19 21.37 -13.34
C GLU A 8 -2.71 20.98 -13.45
N GLU A 9 -1.87 21.38 -12.50
CA GLU A 9 -0.45 20.99 -12.43
C GLU A 9 -0.29 19.47 -12.28
N ILE A 10 -1.13 18.82 -11.46
CA ILE A 10 -1.17 17.35 -11.34
C ILE A 10 -1.57 16.71 -12.68
N ARG A 11 -2.55 17.28 -13.38
CA ARG A 11 -2.99 16.75 -14.68
C ARG A 11 -1.88 16.84 -15.72
N GLU A 12 -1.26 18.00 -15.87
CA GLU A 12 -0.16 18.23 -16.82
C GLU A 12 1.02 17.29 -16.53
N SER A 13 1.40 17.16 -15.26
CA SER A 13 2.48 16.24 -14.87
C SER A 13 2.12 14.78 -15.14
N ALA A 14 0.88 14.36 -14.89
CA ALA A 14 0.43 13.01 -15.19
C ALA A 14 0.41 12.72 -16.70
N GLU A 15 -0.04 13.68 -17.51
CA GLU A 15 -0.02 13.59 -18.98
C GLU A 15 1.42 13.45 -19.49
N GLU A 16 2.35 14.28 -19.02
CA GLU A 16 3.77 14.22 -19.41
C GLU A 16 4.40 12.86 -19.07
N ILE A 17 4.10 12.30 -17.90
CA ILE A 17 4.61 10.98 -17.48
C ILE A 17 4.09 9.88 -18.41
N VAL A 18 2.78 9.89 -18.71
CA VAL A 18 2.16 8.87 -19.56
C VAL A 18 2.68 8.96 -20.99
N GLU A 19 2.78 10.16 -21.56
CA GLU A 19 3.28 10.37 -22.91
C GLU A 19 4.75 9.95 -23.05
N SER A 20 5.59 10.35 -22.09
CA SER A 20 7.02 9.99 -22.09
C SER A 20 7.22 8.48 -21.95
N PHE A 21 6.46 7.83 -21.07
CA PHE A 21 6.52 6.38 -20.91
C PHE A 21 6.04 5.64 -22.16
N ALA A 22 4.92 6.08 -22.74
CA ALA A 22 4.39 5.50 -23.97
C ALA A 22 5.38 5.62 -25.14
N GLU A 23 6.13 6.72 -25.23
CA GLU A 23 7.16 6.88 -26.26
C GLU A 23 8.31 5.91 -26.08
N ILE A 24 8.83 5.75 -24.85
CA ILE A 24 9.95 4.84 -24.54
C ILE A 24 9.58 3.38 -24.82
N VAL A 25 8.35 2.97 -24.48
CA VAL A 25 7.93 1.57 -24.57
C VAL A 25 7.68 1.12 -26.02
N LYS A 26 7.40 2.04 -26.95
CA LYS A 26 7.18 1.70 -28.39
C LYS A 26 8.32 0.90 -29.01
N ASP A 27 9.55 1.20 -28.61
CA ASP A 27 10.76 0.60 -29.17
C ASP A 27 11.24 -0.64 -28.40
N LEU A 28 10.57 -1.00 -27.31
CA LEU A 28 10.94 -2.16 -26.50
C LEU A 28 10.49 -3.47 -27.17
N PRO A 29 11.31 -4.54 -27.10
CA PRO A 29 10.91 -5.85 -27.59
C PRO A 29 9.75 -6.41 -26.75
N ILE A 30 8.79 -7.07 -27.42
CA ILE A 30 7.72 -7.80 -26.75
C ILE A 30 8.34 -8.99 -26.02
N GLN A 31 8.18 -9.05 -24.71
CA GLN A 31 8.56 -10.18 -23.86
C GLN A 31 7.30 -10.86 -23.32
N GLU A 32 7.39 -12.14 -22.95
CA GLU A 32 6.32 -12.79 -22.20
C GLU A 32 6.15 -12.07 -20.86
N GLU A 33 4.91 -11.75 -20.50
CA GLU A 33 4.63 -11.06 -19.24
C GLU A 33 4.99 -11.95 -18.05
N THR A 34 5.91 -11.47 -17.22
CA THR A 34 6.29 -12.12 -15.98
C THR A 34 5.93 -11.23 -14.80
N TYR A 35 5.11 -11.75 -13.88
CA TYR A 35 4.74 -11.03 -12.64
C TYR A 35 5.85 -11.04 -11.59
N TYR A 36 6.73 -12.04 -11.66
CA TYR A 36 7.83 -12.24 -10.75
C TYR A 36 9.06 -12.66 -11.54
N GLU A 37 10.23 -12.15 -11.16
CA GLU A 37 11.50 -12.61 -11.71
C GLU A 37 11.85 -14.04 -11.25
N GLN A 38 11.15 -14.54 -10.22
CA GLN A 38 11.36 -15.87 -9.64
C GLN A 38 10.25 -16.83 -10.06
N GLU A 39 10.65 -18.03 -10.48
CA GLU A 39 9.73 -19.11 -10.87
C GLU A 39 9.19 -19.92 -9.68
N ALA A 40 9.39 -19.44 -8.44
CA ALA A 40 8.96 -20.16 -7.24
C ALA A 40 7.43 -20.16 -7.13
N LEU A 41 6.82 -21.28 -7.53
CA LEU A 41 5.39 -21.49 -7.41
C LEU A 41 5.04 -22.17 -6.08
N ASN A 42 3.89 -21.82 -5.52
CA ASN A 42 3.34 -22.44 -4.31
C ASN A 42 4.28 -22.35 -3.11
N VAL A 43 4.77 -21.15 -2.80
CA VAL A 43 5.50 -20.89 -1.55
C VAL A 43 4.52 -21.08 -0.38
N LEU A 44 4.58 -22.24 0.26
CA LEU A 44 3.75 -22.59 1.40
C LEU A 44 4.45 -22.18 2.70
N ARG A 45 3.66 -21.70 3.66
CA ARG A 45 4.10 -21.55 5.04
C ARG A 45 3.66 -22.78 5.82
N GLU A 46 4.57 -23.34 6.61
CA GLU A 46 4.23 -24.42 7.54
C GLU A 46 3.18 -23.96 8.57
N ASP A 47 2.32 -24.89 8.98
CA ASP A 47 1.36 -24.64 10.04
C ASP A 47 2.05 -24.80 11.40
N GLU A 48 2.76 -23.73 11.79
CA GLU A 48 3.43 -23.65 13.06
C GLU A 48 2.48 -23.32 14.22
N LYS A 49 2.97 -23.52 15.45
CA LYS A 49 2.23 -23.11 16.64
C LYS A 49 2.02 -21.59 16.64
N PRO A 50 0.92 -21.10 17.25
CA PRO A 50 0.71 -19.67 17.43
C PRO A 50 1.88 -18.98 18.12
N ALA A 51 2.06 -17.69 17.83
CA ALA A 51 3.06 -16.87 18.47
C ALA A 51 2.95 -16.91 20.01
N SER A 52 4.09 -16.85 20.70
CA SER A 52 4.12 -16.84 22.15
C SER A 52 3.47 -15.58 22.74
N GLU A 53 2.93 -15.66 23.96
CA GLU A 53 2.38 -14.50 24.65
C GLU A 53 3.37 -13.33 24.76
N LYS A 54 4.66 -13.63 24.95
CA LYS A 54 5.72 -12.62 24.99
C LYS A 54 5.82 -11.88 23.65
N SER A 55 5.85 -12.61 22.54
CA SER A 55 5.88 -12.03 21.20
C SER A 55 4.64 -11.19 20.91
N LEU A 56 3.46 -11.65 21.35
CA LEU A 56 2.21 -10.90 21.20
C LEU A 56 2.21 -9.60 22.01
N LYS A 57 2.78 -9.59 23.22
CA LYS A 57 2.92 -8.38 24.04
C LYS A 57 3.90 -7.38 23.41
N GLU A 58 5.07 -7.84 22.99
CA GLU A 58 6.06 -7.01 22.28
C GLU A 58 5.47 -6.43 20.99
N PHE A 59 4.72 -7.22 20.24
CA PHE A 59 3.98 -6.73 19.07
C PHE A 59 2.99 -5.63 19.44
N ARG A 60 2.16 -5.85 20.48
CA ARG A 60 1.16 -4.86 20.91
C ARG A 60 1.81 -3.55 21.34
N GLU A 61 2.88 -3.59 22.13
CA GLU A 61 3.60 -2.39 22.56
C GLU A 61 4.17 -1.61 21.36
N ASN A 62 4.79 -2.30 20.40
CA ASN A 62 5.33 -1.67 19.20
C ASN A 62 4.22 -1.10 18.30
N PHE A 63 3.10 -1.81 18.17
CA PHE A 63 1.96 -1.35 17.39
C PHE A 63 1.36 -0.07 17.97
N LEU A 64 1.11 -0.03 19.29
CA LEU A 64 0.57 1.14 19.97
C LEU A 64 1.50 2.37 19.83
N LYS A 65 2.82 2.15 19.81
CA LYS A 65 3.82 3.22 19.71
C LYS A 65 3.75 4.00 18.40
N ILE A 66 3.38 3.36 17.29
CA ILE A 66 3.34 3.99 15.95
C ILE A 66 1.93 4.33 15.48
N MET A 67 0.90 3.84 16.19
CA MET A 67 -0.48 4.03 15.81
C MET A 67 -0.90 5.51 15.95
N PRO A 68 -1.64 6.08 14.96
CA PRO A 68 -2.03 7.49 14.99
C PRO A 68 -2.85 7.90 16.21
N SER A 69 -3.80 7.06 16.65
CA SER A 69 -4.63 7.32 17.83
C SER A 69 -5.24 6.01 18.35
N HIS A 70 -5.42 5.92 19.68
CA HIS A 70 -6.08 4.79 20.32
C HIS A 70 -6.93 5.20 21.50
N ASP A 71 -7.86 4.34 21.88
CA ASP A 71 -8.65 4.48 23.12
C ASP A 71 -7.85 4.00 24.35
N GLU A 72 -8.48 4.06 25.53
CA GLU A 72 -7.88 3.66 26.81
C GLU A 72 -7.57 2.15 26.87
N GLU A 73 -8.24 1.34 26.05
CA GLU A 73 -8.02 -0.11 25.97
C GLU A 73 -6.91 -0.47 24.97
N GLY A 74 -6.46 0.50 24.16
CA GLY A 74 -5.45 0.33 23.12
C GLY A 74 -6.00 -0.15 21.78
N ASN A 75 -7.28 0.10 21.49
CA ASN A 75 -7.87 -0.14 20.18
C ASN A 75 -7.69 1.08 19.27
N LEU A 76 -7.58 0.84 17.96
CA LEU A 76 -7.46 1.91 16.95
C LEU A 76 -8.71 2.79 16.95
N LYS A 77 -8.50 4.10 17.11
CA LYS A 77 -9.58 5.09 17.02
C LYS A 77 -9.70 5.61 15.59
N VAL A 78 -10.87 5.44 14.98
CA VAL A 78 -11.21 5.94 13.63
C VAL A 78 -12.54 6.69 13.64
N GLU A 79 -12.75 7.54 12.65
CA GLU A 79 -14.06 8.12 12.39
C GLU A 79 -15.03 7.02 11.91
N VAL A 80 -16.26 7.05 12.43
CA VAL A 80 -17.31 6.12 12.01
C VAL A 80 -17.79 6.56 10.63
N ALA A 81 -17.59 5.73 9.61
CA ALA A 81 -18.20 5.96 8.31
C ALA A 81 -19.71 5.72 8.41
N GLU A 82 -20.51 6.74 8.11
CA GLU A 82 -21.94 6.59 7.89
C GLU A 82 -22.21 6.27 6.42
N TRP A 83 -23.07 5.30 6.15
CA TRP A 83 -23.56 5.07 4.79
C TRP A 83 -24.44 6.26 4.39
N THR A 84 -24.05 6.96 3.34
CA THR A 84 -24.91 7.97 2.69
C THR A 84 -26.17 7.29 2.15
N LYS A 85 -27.34 7.89 2.44
CA LYS A 85 -28.63 7.47 1.88
C LYS A 85 -28.78 7.88 0.41
#